data_AF-A0A6I9Y7B9-F1
#
_entry.id   AF-A0A6I9Y7B9-F1
#
_cell.length_a   1.000
_cell.length_b   1.000
_cell.length_c   1.000
_cell.angle_alpha   90.00
_cell.angle_beta   90.00
_cell.angle_gamma   90.00
#
_symmetry.space_group_name_H-M   'P 1'
#
loop_
_entity.id
_entity.type
_entity.pdbx_description
1 polymer ?
#
loop_
_entity_poly.entity_id
_entity_poly.type
_entity_poly.pdbx_seq_one_letter_code
_entity_poly.pdbx_strand_id
1 'polypeptide(L)'
;MNSKLEYFIKSIRRLQACHNAARSFPRKEIKTTASGISGYKNSAQNVQSPLYVPSCWLHSSISTSSQNSFVYVGSSDANEQKVTNDLDQEQNSKPIQSNSSEELRNTTEEERDEFDISQKFFSDLKKCASPCDVLDFAATSQVSPKYLSNSFSTMWMLKKKTLKSQKYDETKVMIEHPQFRQLCQHVMDEAKHMDGNDLAHTLLSVVKLGVPQNTLLVQTLLRTCQERINEFNTRCVSIIASTLKVMEKCKNVEALQLGLQLLLQDQVHKISDVFVLQTIMRSIGKDVPLTLKKNLESKMLNLMSHFTVPNAFQMFRVLGEMDYLSIPILNACSKTIIENVEGTQFFNLLNVLKFGKQLRYQNRILYSTLADYAASVFYTWNRNEVILLLSAFERLGVHPVELMDKFLEEVMLHPESLNFKDVIIILQAYSNLNHFSSGQNQEFLDSLNSILNEHLHEIDNMDLLRVVYSFCLVGYLPQLALNQLLQEEILNDVVKSEKSVGMLPAIKVCLELDGDSSTTSTILPEKLSSSLERILGFRYPKIQEALLTLLENENLFQTNVQLTQGYCLDFEILMDANRKIALTKTEADQLKGDPNLKRYFYLSVCFS
;
A
#
# COMPACT_ATOMS: atom_id res chain seq x y z
N MET A 1 27.24 29.91 3.25
CA MET A 1 26.25 30.73 2.51
C MET A 1 25.66 29.99 1.30
N ASN A 2 26.43 29.15 0.59
CA ASN A 2 25.95 28.37 -0.57
C ASN A 2 24.87 27.31 -0.27
N SER A 3 24.95 26.56 0.83
CA SER A 3 24.01 25.45 1.07
C SER A 3 22.54 25.89 1.23
N LYS A 4 22.29 27.08 1.81
CA LYS A 4 20.93 27.63 1.95
C LYS A 4 20.35 28.12 0.63
N LEU A 5 21.19 28.65 -0.26
CA LEU A 5 20.79 29.10 -1.60
C LEU A 5 20.52 27.90 -2.51
N GLU A 6 21.37 26.89 -2.45
CA GLU A 6 21.18 25.63 -3.19
C GLU A 6 19.91 24.90 -2.74
N TYR A 7 19.67 24.85 -1.43
CA TYR A 7 18.44 24.32 -0.86
C TYR A 7 17.20 25.11 -1.31
N PHE A 8 17.30 26.44 -1.35
CA PHE A 8 16.24 27.32 -1.82
C PHE A 8 15.92 27.11 -3.31
N ILE A 9 16.94 27.02 -4.17
CA ILE A 9 16.79 26.72 -5.60
C ILE A 9 16.16 25.33 -5.80
N LYS A 10 16.63 24.30 -5.07
CA LYS A 10 16.02 22.95 -5.07
C LYS A 10 14.55 22.98 -4.65
N SER A 11 14.23 23.78 -3.62
CA SER A 11 12.84 23.96 -3.17
C SER A 11 12.00 24.61 -4.27
N ILE A 12 12.49 25.64 -4.95
CA ILE A 12 11.81 26.31 -6.06
C ILE A 12 11.54 25.36 -7.24
N ARG A 13 12.56 24.61 -7.68
CA ARG A 13 12.42 23.61 -8.76
C ARG A 13 11.26 22.63 -8.46
N ARG A 14 11.08 22.30 -7.18
CA ARG A 14 10.04 21.39 -6.71
C ARG A 14 8.65 22.01 -6.60
N LEU A 15 8.57 23.29 -6.21
CA LEU A 15 7.30 24.02 -6.13
C LEU A 15 6.60 24.08 -7.50
N GLN A 16 7.38 24.28 -8.56
CA GLN A 16 6.89 24.32 -9.94
C GLN A 16 6.42 22.94 -10.43
N ALA A 17 7.05 21.86 -9.94
CA ALA A 17 6.67 20.48 -10.23
C ALA A 17 5.38 20.02 -9.52
N CYS A 18 5.18 20.41 -8.26
CA CYS A 18 4.02 20.01 -7.46
C CYS A 18 2.69 20.59 -7.97
N HIS A 19 2.69 21.74 -8.65
CA HIS A 19 1.47 22.37 -9.16
C HIS A 19 0.80 21.64 -10.33
N ASN A 20 1.52 20.74 -11.02
CA ASN A 20 0.98 19.95 -12.13
C ASN A 20 0.28 18.66 -11.70
N ALA A 21 0.36 18.28 -10.42
CA ALA A 21 -0.34 17.12 -9.86
C ALA A 21 -1.77 17.49 -9.39
N ALA A 22 -2.58 18.08 -10.28
CA ALA A 22 -3.99 18.33 -9.99
C ALA A 22 -4.74 16.99 -9.83
N ARG A 23 -4.88 16.53 -8.58
CA ARG A 23 -5.76 15.41 -8.23
C ARG A 23 -7.21 15.85 -8.37
N SER A 24 -7.96 15.17 -9.22
CA SER A 24 -9.42 15.34 -9.32
C SER A 24 -10.10 15.01 -7.99
N PHE A 25 -10.68 16.01 -7.34
CA PHE A 25 -11.64 15.80 -6.26
C PHE A 25 -13.02 15.51 -6.87
N PRO A 26 -13.78 14.50 -6.38
CA PRO A 26 -15.21 14.45 -6.64
C PRO A 26 -15.88 15.58 -5.88
N ARG A 27 -16.55 16.49 -6.61
CA ARG A 27 -17.44 17.52 -6.05
C ARG A 27 -18.48 16.84 -5.15
N LYS A 28 -18.43 17.07 -3.83
CA LYS A 28 -19.63 16.94 -2.99
C LYS A 28 -20.44 18.22 -3.15
N GLU A 29 -21.62 18.09 -3.73
CA GLU A 29 -22.66 19.12 -3.66
C GLU A 29 -22.98 19.41 -2.19
N ILE A 30 -22.67 20.62 -1.74
CA ILE A 30 -23.16 21.13 -0.47
C ILE A 30 -24.60 21.58 -0.73
N LYS A 31 -25.56 20.72 -0.38
CA LYS A 31 -26.96 21.12 -0.25
C LYS A 31 -27.09 22.03 0.98
N THR A 32 -27.45 23.28 0.73
CA THR A 32 -27.99 24.21 1.70
C THR A 32 -29.32 23.67 2.23
N THR A 33 -29.38 23.36 3.51
CA THR A 33 -30.65 23.27 4.25
C THR A 33 -30.58 24.19 5.45
N ALA A 34 -31.36 25.26 5.36
CA ALA A 34 -31.64 26.18 6.44
C ALA A 34 -32.75 25.60 7.35
N SER A 35 -32.47 25.54 8.64
CA SER A 35 -33.41 25.55 9.77
C SER A 35 -32.52 25.57 11.03
N GLY A 36 -32.65 26.42 12.04
CA GLY A 36 -33.79 27.17 12.54
C GLY A 36 -33.66 27.16 14.07
N ILE A 37 -32.99 28.19 14.60
CA ILE A 37 -33.16 28.84 15.91
C ILE A 37 -33.63 27.97 17.10
N SER A 38 -32.75 27.77 18.08
CA SER A 38 -33.07 27.96 19.51
C SER A 38 -31.79 28.14 20.32
N GLY A 39 -31.65 29.28 20.98
CA GLY A 39 -30.44 29.73 21.64
C GLY A 39 -30.28 29.26 23.09
N TYR A 40 -29.02 29.24 23.53
CA TYR A 40 -28.62 29.67 24.86
C TYR A 40 -27.22 30.30 24.76
N LYS A 41 -27.05 31.43 25.44
CA LYS A 41 -25.89 32.33 25.40
C LYS A 41 -24.74 31.87 26.32
N ASN A 42 -23.53 32.25 25.88
CA ASN A 42 -22.28 32.52 26.62
C ASN A 42 -21.32 31.36 26.92
N SER A 43 -20.20 31.31 26.18
CA SER A 43 -18.94 31.96 26.59
C SER A 43 -17.98 32.04 25.40
N ALA A 44 -17.28 33.15 25.28
CA ALA A 44 -16.28 33.38 24.24
C ALA A 44 -15.08 32.44 24.45
N GLN A 45 -14.83 31.56 23.48
CA GLN A 45 -13.55 30.90 23.32
C GLN A 45 -13.00 31.24 21.94
N ASN A 46 -11.88 31.94 21.96
CA ASN A 46 -11.03 32.26 20.83
C ASN A 46 -10.87 31.03 19.92
N VAL A 47 -11.32 31.15 18.68
CA VAL A 47 -10.85 30.28 17.60
C VAL A 47 -9.44 30.75 17.24
N GLN A 48 -8.46 30.34 18.05
CA GLN A 48 -7.08 30.27 17.61
C GLN A 48 -6.98 29.05 16.69
N SER A 49 -7.15 29.27 15.39
CA SER A 49 -6.65 28.36 14.37
C SER A 49 -5.12 28.54 14.33
N PRO A 50 -4.31 27.59 14.83
CA PRO A 50 -2.87 27.68 14.65
C PRO A 50 -2.60 27.29 13.20
N LEU A 51 -2.23 28.27 12.37
CA LEU A 51 -1.53 28.04 11.12
C LEU A 51 -0.18 27.38 11.48
N TYR A 52 -0.17 26.06 11.48
CA TYR A 52 0.98 25.27 11.88
C TYR A 52 1.90 25.06 10.68
N VAL A 53 3.04 25.75 10.69
CA VAL A 53 4.17 25.54 9.78
C VAL A 53 4.80 24.17 10.13
N PRO A 54 5.07 23.27 9.17
CA PRO A 54 5.75 22.01 9.45
C PRO A 54 7.12 22.23 10.11
N SER A 55 7.33 21.62 11.27
CA SER A 55 8.54 21.72 12.10
C SER A 55 9.73 20.87 11.61
N CYS A 56 9.67 20.28 10.42
CA CYS A 56 10.76 19.45 9.86
C CYS A 56 11.95 20.24 9.27
N TRP A 57 12.10 21.52 9.62
CA TRP A 57 13.06 22.43 8.97
C TRP A 57 14.13 23.00 9.90
N LEU A 58 14.16 22.54 11.15
CA LEU A 58 15.08 23.05 12.17
C LEU A 58 15.45 21.93 13.16
N HIS A 59 16.31 20.99 12.78
CA HIS A 59 17.14 20.30 13.78
C HIS A 59 18.44 19.77 13.14
N SER A 60 19.49 20.55 13.33
CA SER A 60 20.86 20.05 13.46
C SER A 60 21.02 19.49 14.87
N SER A 61 21.57 18.28 15.06
CA SER A 61 22.69 18.01 15.98
C SER A 61 22.91 16.51 16.29
N ILE A 62 24.16 16.09 16.09
CA ILE A 62 25.07 15.45 17.07
C ILE A 62 24.58 14.15 17.74
N SER A 63 25.13 13.04 17.23
CA SER A 63 25.07 11.69 17.76
C SER A 63 25.96 11.49 18.99
N THR A 64 25.45 10.75 19.99
CA THR A 64 26.28 10.05 20.98
C THR A 64 25.95 8.56 20.97
N SER A 65 26.96 7.76 20.67
CA SER A 65 26.95 6.30 20.58
C SER A 65 26.76 5.62 21.93
N SER A 66 26.03 4.49 21.96
CA SER A 66 26.37 3.40 22.88
C SER A 66 26.07 2.04 22.26
N GLN A 67 27.09 1.20 22.28
CA GLN A 67 27.14 -0.17 21.81
C GLN A 67 26.20 -1.08 22.61
N ASN A 68 25.56 -2.05 21.96
CA ASN A 68 25.61 -3.45 22.41
C ASN A 68 25.05 -4.39 21.34
N SER A 69 25.89 -5.35 20.99
CA SER A 69 25.71 -6.44 20.04
C SER A 69 24.87 -7.57 20.64
N PHE A 70 23.81 -8.02 19.96
CA PHE A 70 23.36 -9.41 20.08
C PHE A 70 22.79 -9.92 18.75
N VAL A 71 23.27 -11.12 18.41
CA VAL A 71 23.04 -11.89 17.18
C VAL A 71 21.85 -12.81 17.41
N TYR A 72 20.80 -12.79 16.57
CA TYR A 72 20.09 -14.04 16.22
C TYR A 72 19.18 -13.96 14.98
N VAL A 73 19.52 -14.85 14.05
CA VAL A 73 18.77 -15.63 13.04
C VAL A 73 17.25 -15.49 13.02
N GLY A 74 16.74 -15.10 11.85
CA GLY A 74 15.31 -14.96 11.56
C GLY A 74 14.59 -16.23 11.10
N SER A 75 13.27 -16.13 11.01
CA SER A 75 12.46 -16.80 9.98
C SER A 75 11.04 -16.20 9.91
N SER A 76 10.58 -16.05 8.67
CA SER A 76 9.26 -15.56 8.24
C SER A 76 8.21 -16.68 8.30
N ASP A 77 6.92 -16.29 8.37
CA ASP A 77 5.71 -17.12 8.15
C ASP A 77 4.92 -17.64 9.36
N ALA A 78 4.97 -16.97 10.52
CA ALA A 78 4.17 -17.39 11.68
C ALA A 78 2.63 -17.23 11.50
N ASN A 79 2.15 -16.40 10.57
CA ASN A 79 0.72 -16.06 10.51
C ASN A 79 -0.11 -16.93 9.54
N GLU A 80 0.54 -17.73 8.67
CA GLU A 80 -0.14 -18.82 7.97
C GLU A 80 -0.17 -20.12 8.80
N GLN A 81 0.69 -20.22 9.82
CA GLN A 81 0.74 -21.39 10.71
C GLN A 81 -0.47 -21.47 11.64
N LYS A 82 -1.16 -20.37 11.92
CA LYS A 82 -2.30 -20.37 12.84
C LYS A 82 -3.54 -21.06 12.25
N VAL A 83 -3.72 -21.00 10.94
CA VAL A 83 -4.78 -21.75 10.21
C VAL A 83 -4.52 -23.26 10.27
N THR A 84 -3.27 -23.69 10.43
CA THR A 84 -2.89 -25.10 10.54
C THR A 84 -2.79 -25.60 11.97
N ASN A 85 -2.54 -24.73 12.95
CA ASN A 85 -2.46 -25.15 14.36
C ASN A 85 -3.85 -25.31 14.99
N ASP A 86 -4.87 -24.61 14.47
CA ASP A 86 -6.27 -24.84 14.87
C ASP A 86 -6.86 -26.14 14.24
N LEU A 87 -6.12 -26.81 13.33
CA LEU A 87 -6.52 -28.13 12.79
C LEU A 87 -6.17 -29.30 13.73
N ASP A 88 -5.26 -29.11 14.69
CA ASP A 88 -4.81 -30.19 15.60
C ASP A 88 -5.48 -30.16 16.98
N GLN A 89 -6.24 -29.11 17.36
CA GLN A 89 -6.74 -28.96 18.74
C GLN A 89 -8.25 -29.14 18.98
N GLU A 90 -9.11 -29.23 17.97
CA GLU A 90 -10.58 -29.30 18.20
C GLU A 90 -11.23 -30.68 18.01
N GLN A 91 -10.47 -31.77 17.81
CA GLN A 91 -11.05 -33.12 17.74
C GLN A 91 -11.17 -33.86 19.09
N ASN A 92 -10.98 -33.19 20.23
CA ASN A 92 -11.16 -33.79 21.55
C ASN A 92 -12.26 -33.11 22.37
N SER A 93 -13.52 -33.28 21.95
CA SER A 93 -14.68 -33.06 22.82
C SER A 93 -15.15 -34.40 23.42
N LYS A 94 -14.92 -34.58 24.72
CA LYS A 94 -15.44 -35.72 25.52
C LYS A 94 -16.99 -35.64 25.60
N PRO A 95 -17.74 -36.75 25.47
CA PRO A 95 -19.16 -36.73 25.76
C PRO A 95 -19.41 -36.78 27.27
N ILE A 96 -20.37 -35.96 27.71
CA ILE A 96 -20.99 -35.96 29.03
C ILE A 96 -21.85 -37.23 29.16
N GLN A 97 -21.64 -37.99 30.24
CA GLN A 97 -22.44 -39.17 30.57
C GLN A 97 -23.85 -38.76 31.04
N SER A 98 -24.89 -39.31 30.41
CA SER A 98 -26.21 -39.47 31.01
C SER A 98 -26.75 -40.86 30.70
N ASN A 99 -27.09 -41.59 31.76
CA ASN A 99 -27.50 -42.99 31.78
C ASN A 99 -28.88 -43.24 31.16
N SER A 100 -28.99 -44.28 30.33
CA SER A 100 -30.13 -45.22 30.36
C SER A 100 -29.78 -46.49 29.59
N SER A 101 -30.01 -47.64 30.21
CA SER A 101 -29.39 -48.93 29.92
C SER A 101 -30.19 -49.80 28.94
N GLU A 102 -29.44 -50.68 28.26
CA GLU A 102 -29.83 -52.01 27.74
C GLU A 102 -30.29 -52.22 26.29
N GLU A 103 -30.23 -51.22 25.40
CA GLU A 103 -30.12 -51.46 23.94
C GLU A 103 -28.73 -51.12 23.35
N LEU A 104 -27.79 -50.70 24.20
CA LEU A 104 -26.53 -50.05 23.82
C LEU A 104 -25.31 -51.00 23.65
N ARG A 105 -25.49 -52.33 23.52
CA ARG A 105 -24.35 -53.26 23.45
C ARG A 105 -23.86 -53.57 22.03
N ASN A 106 -24.72 -53.49 21.02
CA ASN A 106 -24.29 -53.72 19.63
C ASN A 106 -23.81 -52.43 18.94
N THR A 107 -24.27 -51.26 19.37
CA THR A 107 -23.84 -49.96 18.82
C THR A 107 -22.48 -49.49 19.34
N THR A 108 -22.08 -49.87 20.56
CA THR A 108 -20.79 -49.43 21.15
C THR A 108 -19.57 -50.23 20.69
N GLU A 109 -19.75 -51.36 20.00
CA GLU A 109 -18.65 -52.10 19.36
C GLU A 109 -18.39 -51.57 17.95
N GLU A 110 -19.45 -51.32 17.15
CA GLU A 110 -19.35 -50.69 15.82
C GLU A 110 -18.79 -49.26 15.87
N GLU A 111 -19.20 -48.45 16.86
CA GLU A 111 -18.65 -47.09 17.05
C GLU A 111 -17.17 -47.09 17.48
N ARG A 112 -16.72 -48.12 18.22
CA ARG A 112 -15.31 -48.28 18.63
C ARG A 112 -14.44 -48.75 17.48
N ASP A 113 -14.93 -49.68 16.66
CA ASP A 113 -14.25 -50.15 15.45
C ASP A 113 -14.18 -49.05 14.39
N GLU A 114 -15.24 -48.25 14.19
CA GLU A 114 -15.22 -47.10 13.28
C GLU A 114 -14.24 -46.01 13.74
N PHE A 115 -14.16 -45.76 15.05
CA PHE A 115 -13.19 -44.83 15.63
C PHE A 115 -11.74 -45.30 15.46
N ASP A 116 -11.46 -46.60 15.64
CA ASP A 116 -10.11 -47.17 15.46
C ASP A 116 -9.70 -47.17 13.97
N ILE A 117 -10.63 -47.47 13.06
CA ILE A 117 -10.41 -47.36 11.60
C ILE A 117 -10.13 -45.90 11.19
N SER A 118 -10.88 -44.94 11.74
CA SER A 118 -10.68 -43.51 11.50
C SER A 118 -9.29 -43.06 11.99
N GLN A 119 -8.93 -43.38 13.23
CA GLN A 119 -7.62 -43.04 13.78
C GLN A 119 -6.47 -43.67 12.99
N LYS A 120 -6.62 -44.92 12.59
CA LYS A 120 -5.64 -45.61 11.75
C LYS A 120 -5.48 -44.93 10.40
N PHE A 121 -6.60 -44.61 9.72
CA PHE A 121 -6.60 -43.89 8.45
C PHE A 121 -5.86 -42.55 8.56
N PHE A 122 -6.16 -41.73 9.58
CA PHE A 122 -5.47 -40.46 9.81
C PHE A 122 -3.99 -40.64 10.17
N SER A 123 -3.65 -41.68 10.93
CA SER A 123 -2.26 -41.98 11.26
C SER A 123 -1.43 -42.35 10.02
N ASP A 124 -2.02 -43.07 9.07
CA ASP A 124 -1.37 -43.48 7.82
C ASP A 124 -1.33 -42.33 6.81
N LEU A 125 -2.38 -41.51 6.74
CA LEU A 125 -2.41 -40.28 5.94
C LEU A 125 -1.31 -39.28 6.37
N LYS A 126 -0.99 -39.23 7.68
CA LYS A 126 0.10 -38.41 8.22
C LYS A 126 1.50 -38.94 7.85
N LYS A 127 1.63 -40.21 7.47
CA LYS A 127 2.91 -40.82 7.05
C LYS A 127 3.24 -40.55 5.58
N CYS A 128 2.27 -40.14 4.77
CA CYS A 128 2.47 -39.79 3.36
C CYS A 128 3.47 -38.62 3.23
N ALA A 129 4.46 -38.77 2.36
CA ALA A 129 5.48 -37.75 2.10
C ALA A 129 5.20 -36.96 0.81
N SER A 130 4.47 -37.55 -0.13
CA SER A 130 4.09 -36.94 -1.41
C SER A 130 2.57 -36.99 -1.67
N PRO A 131 2.02 -36.11 -2.53
CA PRO A 131 0.63 -36.23 -2.99
C PRO A 131 0.31 -37.55 -3.70
N CYS A 132 1.29 -38.18 -4.36
CA CYS A 132 1.10 -39.49 -5.00
C CYS A 132 0.98 -40.61 -3.95
N ASP A 133 1.71 -40.54 -2.83
CA ASP A 133 1.59 -41.51 -1.73
C ASP A 133 0.16 -41.50 -1.16
N VAL A 134 -0.47 -40.32 -1.12
CA VAL A 134 -1.87 -40.20 -0.69
C VAL A 134 -2.82 -40.88 -1.68
N LEU A 135 -2.53 -40.79 -2.99
CA LEU A 135 -3.33 -41.45 -4.03
C LEU A 135 -3.17 -42.97 -4.02
N ASP A 136 -1.96 -43.47 -3.79
CA ASP A 136 -1.70 -44.90 -3.65
C ASP A 136 -2.37 -45.45 -2.39
N PHE A 137 -2.25 -44.73 -1.27
CA PHE A 137 -2.94 -45.06 -0.04
C PHE A 137 -4.46 -45.09 -0.23
N ALA A 138 -5.02 -44.05 -0.86
CA ALA A 138 -6.44 -43.97 -1.17
C ALA A 138 -6.93 -45.18 -1.99
N ALA A 139 -6.13 -45.64 -2.96
CA ALA A 139 -6.46 -46.81 -3.75
C ALA A 139 -6.45 -48.11 -2.93
N THR A 140 -5.53 -48.25 -1.97
CA THR A 140 -5.44 -49.45 -1.11
C THR A 140 -6.51 -49.51 -0.02
N SER A 141 -6.98 -48.36 0.45
CA SER A 141 -7.83 -48.29 1.65
C SER A 141 -9.34 -48.24 1.39
N GLN A 142 -9.79 -48.35 0.13
CA GLN A 142 -11.20 -48.13 -0.27
C GLN A 142 -11.78 -46.89 0.44
N VAL A 143 -11.29 -45.70 0.07
CA VAL A 143 -11.62 -44.44 0.78
C VAL A 143 -13.13 -44.31 0.96
N SER A 144 -13.59 -44.43 2.22
CA SER A 144 -14.97 -44.09 2.58
C SER A 144 -15.25 -42.65 2.13
N PRO A 145 -16.47 -42.34 1.64
CA PRO A 145 -16.85 -40.97 1.24
C PRO A 145 -16.48 -39.90 2.27
N LYS A 146 -16.48 -40.27 3.56
CA LYS A 146 -16.10 -39.42 4.71
C LYS A 146 -14.65 -38.92 4.71
N TYR A 147 -13.75 -39.53 3.93
CA TYR A 147 -12.31 -39.21 3.94
C TYR A 147 -11.78 -38.60 2.64
N LEU A 148 -12.66 -38.37 1.66
CA LEU A 148 -12.30 -37.77 0.37
C LEU A 148 -11.75 -36.35 0.56
N SER A 149 -12.43 -35.54 1.37
CA SER A 149 -12.03 -34.18 1.75
C SER A 149 -10.64 -34.15 2.40
N ASN A 150 -10.38 -35.06 3.33
CA ASN A 150 -9.10 -35.18 4.01
C ASN A 150 -7.97 -35.58 3.06
N SER A 151 -8.24 -36.48 2.11
CA SER A 151 -7.27 -36.92 1.10
C SER A 151 -6.83 -35.74 0.23
N PHE A 152 -7.78 -34.95 -0.30
CA PHE A 152 -7.47 -33.73 -1.06
C PHE A 152 -6.77 -32.66 -0.23
N SER A 153 -7.21 -32.46 1.02
CA SER A 153 -6.60 -31.50 1.94
C SER A 153 -5.16 -31.87 2.26
N THR A 154 -4.85 -33.15 2.46
CA THR A 154 -3.50 -33.62 2.73
C THR A 154 -2.61 -33.55 1.50
N MET A 155 -3.12 -33.91 0.31
CA MET A 155 -2.39 -33.70 -0.94
C MET A 155 -2.02 -32.22 -1.12
N TRP A 156 -2.95 -31.31 -0.84
CA TRP A 156 -2.68 -29.88 -0.87
C TRP A 156 -1.64 -29.46 0.17
N MET A 157 -1.75 -29.94 1.41
CA MET A 157 -0.80 -29.63 2.47
C MET A 157 0.62 -30.13 2.17
N LEU A 158 0.77 -31.33 1.61
CA LEU A 158 2.05 -31.87 1.17
C LEU A 158 2.63 -31.04 0.02
N LYS A 159 1.83 -30.74 -1.01
CA LYS A 159 2.24 -29.83 -2.10
C LYS A 159 2.67 -28.47 -1.56
N LYS A 160 1.96 -27.90 -0.59
CA LYS A 160 2.31 -26.61 0.03
C LYS A 160 3.67 -26.66 0.73
N LYS A 161 3.99 -27.77 1.42
CA LYS A 161 5.29 -27.98 2.06
C LYS A 161 6.41 -28.10 1.02
N THR A 162 6.19 -28.85 -0.06
CA THR A 162 7.19 -29.06 -1.13
C THR A 162 7.38 -27.83 -2.03
N LEU A 163 6.37 -26.95 -2.13
CA LEU A 163 6.50 -25.68 -2.85
C LEU A 163 7.62 -24.78 -2.29
N LYS A 164 7.97 -24.94 -1.01
CA LYS A 164 9.08 -24.23 -0.36
C LYS A 164 10.46 -24.73 -0.82
N SER A 165 10.56 -25.84 -1.57
CA SER A 165 11.82 -26.52 -1.93
C SER A 165 12.07 -26.73 -3.44
N GLN A 166 11.41 -25.99 -4.35
CA GLN A 166 11.50 -26.10 -5.83
C GLN A 166 10.99 -27.42 -6.46
N LYS A 167 9.90 -27.34 -7.25
CA LYS A 167 9.80 -27.68 -8.70
C LYS A 167 8.32 -27.84 -9.12
N TYR A 168 7.98 -27.30 -10.28
CA TYR A 168 6.63 -27.29 -10.87
C TYR A 168 6.15 -28.66 -11.39
N ASP A 169 6.95 -29.73 -11.26
CA ASP A 169 6.69 -31.03 -11.90
C ASP A 169 5.74 -31.93 -11.09
N GLU A 170 5.64 -31.77 -9.77
CA GLU A 170 4.83 -32.66 -8.92
C GLU A 170 3.32 -32.57 -9.19
N THR A 171 2.83 -31.41 -9.62
CA THR A 171 1.41 -31.24 -9.94
C THR A 171 1.03 -32.02 -11.20
N LYS A 172 1.91 -32.07 -12.19
CA LYS A 172 1.69 -32.84 -13.41
C LYS A 172 1.68 -34.33 -13.10
N VAL A 173 2.68 -34.80 -12.35
CA VAL A 173 2.79 -36.21 -11.92
C VAL A 173 1.57 -36.66 -11.13
N MET A 174 1.08 -35.83 -10.21
CA MET A 174 -0.14 -36.11 -9.45
C MET A 174 -1.39 -36.21 -10.35
N ILE A 175 -1.55 -35.29 -11.31
CA ILE A 175 -2.72 -35.29 -12.20
C ILE A 175 -2.69 -36.48 -13.18
N GLU A 176 -1.49 -36.86 -13.65
CA GLU A 176 -1.29 -38.02 -14.53
C GLU A 176 -1.46 -39.36 -13.81
N HIS A 177 -1.44 -39.36 -12.47
CA HIS A 177 -1.60 -40.55 -11.67
C HIS A 177 -2.97 -41.22 -11.91
N PRO A 178 -3.03 -42.55 -12.19
CA PRO A 178 -4.26 -43.23 -12.57
C PRO A 178 -5.36 -43.15 -11.50
N GLN A 179 -4.96 -43.12 -10.23
CA GLN A 179 -5.88 -43.03 -9.09
C GLN A 179 -6.45 -41.62 -8.89
N PHE A 180 -5.79 -40.58 -9.41
CA PHE A 180 -6.29 -39.21 -9.31
C PHE A 180 -7.65 -39.08 -9.99
N ARG A 181 -7.79 -39.64 -11.21
CA ARG A 181 -9.05 -39.61 -11.96
C ARG A 181 -10.16 -40.38 -11.24
N GLN A 182 -9.83 -41.53 -10.63
CA GLN A 182 -10.81 -42.32 -9.88
C GLN A 182 -11.30 -41.55 -8.65
N LEU A 183 -10.38 -40.94 -7.90
CA LEU A 183 -10.71 -40.12 -6.73
C LEU A 183 -11.57 -38.91 -7.11
N CYS A 184 -11.26 -38.25 -8.23
CA CYS A 184 -12.08 -37.16 -8.77
C CYS A 184 -13.50 -37.63 -9.11
N GLN A 185 -13.65 -38.83 -9.68
CA GLN A 185 -14.97 -39.39 -10.00
C GLN A 185 -15.79 -39.66 -8.72
N HIS A 186 -15.16 -40.27 -7.71
CA HIS A 186 -15.82 -40.52 -6.42
C HIS A 186 -16.28 -39.22 -5.74
N VAL A 187 -15.47 -38.16 -5.79
CA VAL A 187 -15.88 -36.84 -5.28
C VAL A 187 -17.10 -36.31 -6.03
N MET A 188 -17.16 -36.45 -7.36
CA MET A 188 -18.32 -35.97 -8.12
C MET A 188 -19.60 -36.75 -7.77
N ASP A 189 -19.49 -38.06 -7.55
CA ASP A 189 -20.63 -38.91 -7.23
C ASP A 189 -21.14 -38.65 -5.79
N GLU A 190 -20.23 -38.39 -4.85
CA GLU A 190 -20.52 -38.19 -3.43
C GLU A 190 -20.75 -36.72 -3.03
N ALA A 191 -20.43 -35.73 -3.89
CA ALA A 191 -20.48 -34.30 -3.55
C ALA A 191 -21.81 -33.84 -2.93
N LYS A 192 -22.94 -34.39 -3.41
CA LYS A 192 -24.29 -34.09 -2.89
C LYS A 192 -24.50 -34.57 -1.45
N HIS A 193 -23.73 -35.54 -0.98
CA HIS A 193 -23.85 -36.18 0.33
C HIS A 193 -22.76 -35.74 1.31
N MET A 194 -21.68 -35.09 0.84
CA MET A 194 -20.64 -34.51 1.70
C MET A 194 -21.23 -33.50 2.68
N ASP A 195 -20.69 -33.36 3.88
CA ASP A 195 -21.07 -32.24 4.75
C ASP A 195 -20.58 -30.90 4.17
N GLY A 196 -21.13 -29.79 4.66
CA GLY A 196 -20.81 -28.47 4.13
C GLY A 196 -19.35 -28.04 4.34
N ASN A 197 -18.68 -28.50 5.40
CA ASN A 197 -17.26 -28.19 5.61
C ASN A 197 -16.40 -29.01 4.64
N ASP A 198 -16.68 -30.29 4.49
CA ASP A 198 -15.96 -31.17 3.57
C ASP A 198 -16.12 -30.75 2.12
N LEU A 199 -17.32 -30.33 1.73
CA LEU A 199 -17.56 -29.78 0.40
C LEU A 199 -16.71 -28.51 0.16
N ALA A 200 -16.67 -27.60 1.14
CA ALA A 200 -15.89 -26.37 1.05
C ALA A 200 -14.37 -26.61 1.02
N HIS A 201 -13.88 -27.50 1.87
CA HIS A 201 -12.46 -27.89 1.92
C HIS A 201 -12.02 -28.64 0.68
N THR A 202 -12.89 -29.49 0.11
CA THR A 202 -12.61 -30.20 -1.14
C THR A 202 -12.50 -29.23 -2.31
N LEU A 203 -13.44 -28.28 -2.46
CA LEU A 203 -13.35 -27.25 -3.49
C LEU A 203 -12.07 -26.42 -3.35
N LEU A 204 -11.75 -25.95 -2.14
CA LEU A 204 -10.51 -25.22 -1.87
C LEU A 204 -9.28 -26.04 -2.30
N SER A 205 -9.21 -27.30 -1.87
CA SER A 205 -8.05 -28.17 -2.10
C SER A 205 -7.88 -28.48 -3.58
N VAL A 206 -8.94 -28.81 -4.31
CA VAL A 206 -8.91 -29.06 -5.77
C VAL A 206 -8.40 -27.84 -6.53
N VAL A 207 -8.90 -26.64 -6.20
CA VAL A 207 -8.45 -25.39 -6.84
C VAL A 207 -6.98 -25.10 -6.50
N LYS A 208 -6.57 -25.26 -5.24
CA LYS A 208 -5.18 -25.01 -4.80
C LYS A 208 -4.19 -26.03 -5.32
N LEU A 209 -4.63 -27.27 -5.55
CA LEU A 209 -3.85 -28.30 -6.24
C LEU A 209 -3.61 -27.95 -7.71
N GLY A 210 -4.30 -26.96 -8.27
CA GLY A 210 -4.10 -26.49 -9.64
C GLY A 210 -4.91 -27.26 -10.68
N VAL A 211 -5.99 -27.93 -10.25
CA VAL A 211 -6.94 -28.54 -11.19
C VAL A 211 -7.62 -27.42 -11.99
N PRO A 212 -7.63 -27.49 -13.34
CA PRO A 212 -8.21 -26.43 -14.15
C PRO A 212 -9.69 -26.19 -13.85
N GLN A 213 -10.10 -24.93 -13.81
CA GLN A 213 -11.46 -24.52 -13.43
C GLN A 213 -12.54 -25.03 -14.39
N ASN A 214 -12.20 -25.25 -15.66
CA ASN A 214 -13.14 -25.77 -16.68
C ASN A 214 -13.40 -27.29 -16.58
N THR A 215 -12.76 -27.99 -15.65
CA THR A 215 -13.01 -29.43 -15.44
C THR A 215 -14.39 -29.67 -14.86
N LEU A 216 -14.97 -30.84 -15.19
CA LEU A 216 -16.26 -31.26 -14.65
C LEU A 216 -16.24 -31.30 -13.11
N LEU A 217 -15.14 -31.76 -12.50
CA LEU A 217 -14.98 -31.81 -11.05
C LEU A 217 -15.19 -30.43 -10.40
N VAL A 218 -14.48 -29.40 -10.85
CA VAL A 218 -14.58 -28.05 -10.28
C VAL A 218 -15.97 -27.48 -10.52
N GLN A 219 -16.55 -27.69 -11.70
CA GLN A 219 -17.90 -27.19 -12.01
C GLN A 219 -18.99 -27.90 -11.18
N THR A 220 -18.88 -29.21 -10.95
CA THR A 220 -19.78 -29.97 -10.08
C THR A 220 -19.69 -29.45 -8.65
N LEU A 221 -18.49 -29.30 -8.09
CA LEU A 221 -18.30 -28.77 -6.74
C LEU A 221 -18.86 -27.35 -6.59
N LEU A 222 -18.58 -26.46 -7.55
CA LEU A 222 -19.16 -25.10 -7.57
C LEU A 222 -20.69 -25.14 -7.57
N ARG A 223 -21.29 -26.03 -8.37
CA ARG A 223 -22.75 -26.14 -8.48
C ARG A 223 -23.37 -26.69 -7.20
N THR A 224 -22.79 -27.74 -6.62
CA THR A 224 -23.26 -28.31 -5.35
C THR A 224 -23.15 -27.27 -4.22
N CYS A 225 -22.07 -26.47 -4.18
CA CYS A 225 -21.94 -25.37 -3.23
C CYS A 225 -23.03 -24.30 -3.41
N GLN A 226 -23.47 -24.01 -4.63
CA GLN A 226 -24.57 -23.07 -4.88
C GLN A 226 -25.90 -23.62 -4.37
N GLU A 227 -26.19 -24.88 -4.65
CA GLU A 227 -27.47 -25.51 -4.30
C GLU A 227 -27.63 -25.66 -2.79
N ARG A 228 -26.52 -25.89 -2.08
CA ARG A 228 -26.49 -26.13 -0.63
C ARG A 228 -25.96 -24.95 0.18
N ILE A 229 -25.93 -23.76 -0.42
CA ILE A 229 -25.34 -22.57 0.21
C ILE A 229 -25.95 -22.22 1.57
N ASN A 230 -27.24 -22.52 1.76
CA ASN A 230 -27.96 -22.23 3.01
C ASN A 230 -27.51 -23.12 4.19
N GLU A 231 -26.82 -24.23 3.92
CA GLU A 231 -26.27 -25.13 4.94
C GLU A 231 -24.91 -24.65 5.46
N PHE A 232 -24.30 -23.65 4.80
CA PHE A 232 -22.96 -23.19 5.15
C PHE A 232 -22.94 -22.34 6.42
N ASN A 233 -22.06 -22.74 7.34
CA ASN A 233 -21.70 -21.95 8.51
C ASN A 233 -20.70 -20.83 8.14
N THR A 234 -20.34 -20.00 9.11
CA THR A 234 -19.41 -18.86 8.91
C THR A 234 -18.02 -19.29 8.42
N ARG A 235 -17.54 -20.48 8.82
CA ARG A 235 -16.26 -21.06 8.39
C ARG A 235 -16.31 -21.49 6.92
N CYS A 236 -17.35 -22.23 6.51
CA CYS A 236 -17.61 -22.58 5.11
C CYS A 236 -17.63 -21.32 4.23
N VAL A 237 -18.37 -20.29 4.64
CA VAL A 237 -18.46 -19.03 3.90
C VAL A 237 -17.08 -18.39 3.71
N SER A 238 -16.25 -18.36 4.75
CA SER A 238 -14.88 -17.85 4.66
C SER A 238 -14.00 -18.66 3.70
N ILE A 239 -14.06 -20.00 3.78
CA ILE A 239 -13.30 -20.91 2.90
C ILE A 239 -13.71 -20.72 1.45
N ILE A 240 -15.01 -20.79 1.14
CA ILE A 240 -15.52 -20.61 -0.22
C ILE A 240 -15.16 -19.22 -0.73
N ALA A 241 -15.39 -18.16 0.05
CA ALA A 241 -15.05 -16.79 -0.34
C ALA A 241 -13.57 -16.64 -0.71
N SER A 242 -12.67 -17.22 0.10
CA SER A 242 -11.23 -17.19 -0.16
C SER A 242 -10.84 -17.99 -1.41
N THR A 243 -11.58 -19.05 -1.71
CA THR A 243 -11.39 -19.90 -2.89
C THR A 243 -11.83 -19.16 -4.16
N LEU A 244 -13.04 -18.58 -4.16
CA LEU A 244 -13.56 -17.84 -5.32
C LEU A 244 -12.68 -16.65 -5.70
N LYS A 245 -12.03 -16.01 -4.71
CA LYS A 245 -11.11 -14.89 -4.96
C LYS A 245 -9.95 -15.24 -5.90
N VAL A 246 -9.45 -16.48 -5.85
CA VAL A 246 -8.31 -16.92 -6.67
C VAL A 246 -8.73 -17.57 -7.99
N MET A 247 -10.03 -17.72 -8.23
CA MET A 247 -10.59 -18.32 -9.43
C MET A 247 -10.85 -17.27 -10.51
N GLU A 248 -10.87 -17.68 -11.77
CA GLU A 248 -11.28 -16.83 -12.89
C GLU A 248 -12.79 -16.57 -12.83
N LYS A 249 -13.21 -15.39 -13.28
CA LYS A 249 -14.63 -15.04 -13.31
C LYS A 249 -15.37 -15.94 -14.30
N CYS A 250 -16.39 -16.65 -13.83
CA CYS A 250 -17.33 -17.37 -14.67
C CYS A 250 -18.73 -17.35 -14.05
N LYS A 251 -19.76 -17.72 -14.81
CA LYS A 251 -21.17 -17.70 -14.37
C LYS A 251 -21.38 -18.42 -13.03
N ASN A 252 -20.73 -19.56 -12.83
CA ASN A 252 -20.87 -20.34 -11.59
C ASN A 252 -20.14 -19.71 -10.39
N VAL A 253 -18.98 -19.10 -10.61
CA VAL A 253 -18.24 -18.37 -9.57
C VAL A 253 -19.01 -17.11 -9.16
N GLU A 254 -19.53 -16.36 -10.13
CA GLU A 254 -20.32 -15.15 -9.89
C GLU A 254 -21.64 -15.46 -9.19
N ALA A 255 -22.36 -16.50 -9.60
CA ALA A 255 -23.60 -16.93 -8.95
C ALA A 255 -23.35 -17.35 -7.49
N LEU A 256 -22.30 -18.11 -7.22
CA LEU A 256 -21.95 -18.50 -5.86
C LEU A 256 -21.49 -17.29 -5.03
N GLN A 257 -20.74 -16.36 -5.62
CA GLN A 257 -20.35 -15.12 -4.96
C GLN A 257 -21.57 -14.29 -4.54
N LEU A 258 -22.56 -14.12 -5.43
CA LEU A 258 -23.82 -13.43 -5.12
C LEU A 258 -24.60 -14.16 -4.02
N GLY A 259 -24.70 -15.48 -4.08
CA GLY A 259 -25.32 -16.28 -3.03
C GLY A 259 -24.67 -16.05 -1.66
N LEU A 260 -23.33 -16.03 -1.59
CA LEU A 260 -22.60 -15.78 -0.35
C LEU A 260 -22.86 -14.37 0.19
N GLN A 261 -22.97 -13.37 -0.70
CA GLN A 261 -23.30 -12.01 -0.31
C GLN A 261 -24.68 -11.94 0.36
N LEU A 262 -25.69 -12.62 -0.21
CA LEU A 262 -27.03 -12.67 0.37
C LEU A 262 -27.03 -13.39 1.72
N LEU A 263 -26.36 -14.55 1.81
CA LEU A 263 -26.24 -15.29 3.07
C LEU A 263 -25.58 -14.45 4.17
N LEU A 264 -24.55 -13.67 3.82
CA LEU A 264 -23.85 -12.81 4.77
C LEU A 264 -24.71 -11.66 5.28
N GLN A 265 -25.64 -11.12 4.49
CA GLN A 265 -26.53 -10.07 4.98
C GLN A 265 -27.30 -10.52 6.21
N ASP A 266 -27.71 -11.80 6.26
CA ASP A 266 -28.34 -12.39 7.43
C ASP A 266 -27.30 -12.82 8.47
N GLN A 267 -26.20 -13.48 8.08
CA GLN A 267 -25.32 -14.16 9.03
C GLN A 267 -24.18 -13.33 9.65
N VAL A 268 -23.97 -12.06 9.28
CA VAL A 268 -22.86 -11.24 9.82
C VAL A 268 -22.84 -11.20 11.35
N HIS A 269 -24.01 -11.17 12.00
CA HIS A 269 -24.09 -11.13 13.46
C HIS A 269 -23.56 -12.42 14.13
N LYS A 270 -23.64 -13.58 13.45
CA LYS A 270 -23.19 -14.90 13.93
C LYS A 270 -21.68 -15.08 13.90
N ILE A 271 -20.94 -14.23 13.18
CA ILE A 271 -19.49 -14.34 13.06
C ILE A 271 -18.83 -13.94 14.39
N SER A 272 -18.29 -14.88 15.15
CA SER A 272 -17.56 -14.58 16.40
C SER A 272 -16.05 -14.45 16.19
N ASP A 273 -15.52 -15.13 15.18
CA ASP A 273 -14.09 -15.26 14.95
C ASP A 273 -13.53 -14.10 14.10
N VAL A 274 -12.47 -13.47 14.59
CA VAL A 274 -11.80 -12.32 13.93
C VAL A 274 -11.18 -12.73 12.60
N PHE A 275 -10.55 -13.90 12.52
CA PHE A 275 -9.89 -14.39 11.32
C PHE A 275 -10.88 -14.72 10.21
N VAL A 276 -12.00 -15.36 10.56
CA VAL A 276 -13.14 -15.61 9.67
C VAL A 276 -13.67 -14.29 9.11
N LEU A 277 -13.91 -13.30 9.98
CA LEU A 277 -14.40 -11.99 9.55
C LEU A 277 -13.41 -11.27 8.64
N GLN A 278 -12.12 -11.23 9.00
CA GLN A 278 -11.06 -10.64 8.18
C GLN A 278 -10.99 -11.30 6.80
N THR A 279 -11.10 -12.63 6.73
CA THR A 279 -11.06 -13.38 5.47
C THR A 279 -12.27 -13.08 4.59
N ILE A 280 -13.46 -12.97 5.17
CA ILE A 280 -14.69 -12.59 4.45
C ILE A 280 -14.56 -11.17 3.88
N MET A 281 -14.22 -10.18 4.73
CA MET A 281 -14.01 -8.79 4.31
C MET A 281 -12.99 -8.69 3.18
N ARG A 282 -11.90 -9.44 3.29
CA ARG A 282 -10.82 -9.46 2.31
C ARG A 282 -11.23 -10.09 0.98
N SER A 283 -12.02 -11.16 1.02
CA SER A 283 -12.21 -12.03 -0.15
C SER A 283 -13.37 -11.62 -1.03
N ILE A 284 -14.47 -11.17 -0.43
CA ILE A 284 -15.68 -10.76 -1.17
C ILE A 284 -16.09 -9.32 -0.87
N GLY A 285 -15.52 -8.69 0.17
CA GLY A 285 -15.91 -7.36 0.62
C GLY A 285 -15.72 -6.23 -0.40
N LYS A 286 -14.93 -6.44 -1.46
CA LYS A 286 -14.80 -5.45 -2.53
C LYS A 286 -16.13 -5.22 -3.25
N ASP A 287 -16.81 -6.30 -3.60
CA ASP A 287 -17.98 -6.33 -4.48
C ASP A 287 -19.31 -6.26 -3.72
N VAL A 288 -19.27 -6.19 -2.38
CA VAL A 288 -20.51 -6.11 -1.59
C VAL A 288 -21.08 -4.69 -1.52
N PRO A 289 -22.42 -4.54 -1.38
CA PRO A 289 -23.05 -3.24 -1.18
C PRO A 289 -22.50 -2.49 0.05
N LEU A 290 -22.51 -1.15 -0.01
CA LEU A 290 -22.02 -0.30 1.08
C LEU A 290 -22.69 -0.58 2.44
N THR A 291 -23.97 -0.97 2.43
CA THR A 291 -24.71 -1.37 3.64
C THR A 291 -24.07 -2.58 4.32
N LEU A 292 -23.72 -3.62 3.55
CA LEU A 292 -23.01 -4.79 4.07
C LEU A 292 -21.59 -4.44 4.50
N LYS A 293 -20.88 -3.54 3.79
CA LYS A 293 -19.56 -3.04 4.22
C LYS A 293 -19.62 -2.41 5.63
N LYS A 294 -20.64 -1.60 5.90
CA LYS A 294 -20.86 -0.97 7.22
C LYS A 294 -21.22 -1.99 8.30
N ASN A 295 -22.01 -3.02 7.98
CA ASN A 295 -22.33 -4.09 8.92
C ASN A 295 -21.07 -4.89 9.31
N LEU A 296 -20.21 -5.20 8.33
CA LEU A 296 -18.92 -5.85 8.56
C LEU A 296 -17.99 -4.96 9.40
N GLU A 297 -17.92 -3.65 9.12
CA GLU A 297 -17.17 -2.69 9.93
C GLU A 297 -17.66 -2.67 11.39
N SER A 298 -18.97 -2.52 11.62
CA SER A 298 -19.55 -2.52 12.96
C SER A 298 -19.24 -3.81 13.70
N LYS A 299 -19.36 -4.95 13.02
CA LYS A 299 -19.01 -6.24 13.60
C LYS A 299 -17.53 -6.34 13.95
N MET A 300 -16.64 -5.83 13.09
CA MET A 300 -15.21 -5.81 13.36
C MET A 300 -14.85 -4.92 14.54
N LEU A 301 -15.50 -3.75 14.65
CA LEU A 301 -15.34 -2.85 15.80
C LEU A 301 -15.74 -3.51 17.11
N ASN A 302 -16.81 -4.31 17.11
CA ASN A 302 -17.24 -5.06 18.30
C ASN A 302 -16.23 -6.15 18.72
N LEU A 303 -15.43 -6.66 17.78
CA LEU A 303 -14.41 -7.69 18.03
C LEU A 303 -13.01 -7.11 18.30
N MET A 304 -12.86 -5.78 18.30
CA MET A 304 -11.56 -5.11 18.49
C MET A 304 -10.89 -5.45 19.82
N SER A 305 -11.67 -5.74 20.87
CA SER A 305 -11.11 -6.16 22.17
C SER A 305 -10.29 -7.45 22.10
N HIS A 306 -10.50 -8.27 21.06
CA HIS A 306 -9.80 -9.54 20.86
C HIS A 306 -8.68 -9.44 19.81
N PHE A 307 -8.33 -8.23 19.37
CA PHE A 307 -7.26 -8.06 18.37
C PHE A 307 -5.89 -8.38 18.96
N THR A 308 -5.15 -9.20 18.23
CA THR A 308 -3.71 -9.39 18.44
C THR A 308 -2.93 -8.40 17.58
N VAL A 309 -1.65 -8.20 17.88
CA VAL A 309 -0.75 -7.35 17.06
C VAL A 309 -0.75 -7.79 15.58
N PRO A 310 -0.65 -9.09 15.24
CA PRO A 310 -0.75 -9.52 13.84
C PRO A 310 -2.09 -9.18 13.18
N ASN A 311 -3.21 -9.22 13.93
CA ASN A 311 -4.52 -8.82 13.41
C ASN A 311 -4.53 -7.34 13.02
N ALA A 312 -3.89 -6.47 13.81
CA ALA A 312 -3.80 -5.04 13.53
C ALA A 312 -3.05 -4.75 12.21
N PHE A 313 -1.91 -5.42 11.99
CA PHE A 313 -1.18 -5.32 10.72
C PHE A 313 -2.00 -5.83 9.53
N GLN A 314 -2.67 -6.98 9.67
CA GLN A 314 -3.48 -7.54 8.59
C GLN A 314 -4.69 -6.67 8.24
N MET A 315 -5.19 -5.88 9.19
CA MET A 315 -6.38 -5.06 8.98
C MET A 315 -6.22 -4.01 7.87
N PHE A 316 -5.01 -3.45 7.71
CA PHE A 316 -4.69 -2.55 6.61
C PHE A 316 -4.89 -3.22 5.25
N ARG A 317 -4.37 -4.45 5.10
CA ARG A 317 -4.54 -5.26 3.90
C ARG A 317 -6.00 -5.62 3.66
N VAL A 318 -6.71 -6.06 4.70
CA VAL A 318 -8.11 -6.46 4.59
C VAL A 318 -8.98 -5.28 4.12
N LEU A 319 -8.83 -4.10 4.73
CA LEU A 319 -9.57 -2.88 4.31
C LEU A 319 -9.16 -2.41 2.92
N GLY A 320 -7.86 -2.50 2.59
CA GLY A 320 -7.35 -2.18 1.26
C GLY A 320 -7.92 -3.08 0.16
N GLU A 321 -8.01 -4.39 0.41
CA GLU A 321 -8.58 -5.34 -0.55
C GLU A 321 -10.11 -5.22 -0.64
N MET A 322 -10.77 -4.81 0.45
CA MET A 322 -12.20 -4.46 0.51
C MET A 322 -12.53 -3.12 -0.17
N ASP A 323 -11.51 -2.29 -0.45
CA ASP A 323 -11.64 -0.91 -0.93
C ASP A 323 -12.59 -0.07 -0.04
N TYR A 324 -12.33 -0.10 1.27
CA TYR A 324 -13.16 0.56 2.27
C TYR A 324 -12.32 1.26 3.34
N LEU A 325 -12.47 2.58 3.44
CA LEU A 325 -11.78 3.39 4.44
C LEU A 325 -12.58 3.45 5.74
N SER A 326 -12.20 2.64 6.74
CA SER A 326 -12.67 2.76 8.12
C SER A 326 -11.63 3.47 8.99
N ILE A 327 -11.84 4.76 9.24
CA ILE A 327 -10.96 5.55 10.12
C ILE A 327 -10.93 5.00 11.55
N PRO A 328 -12.06 4.60 12.18
CA PRO A 328 -12.04 4.07 13.54
C PRO A 328 -11.19 2.80 13.68
N ILE A 329 -11.34 1.85 12.75
CA ILE A 329 -10.55 0.61 12.72
C ILE A 329 -9.07 0.92 12.52
N LEU A 330 -8.75 1.76 11.52
CA LEU A 330 -7.35 2.09 11.21
C LEU A 330 -6.68 2.83 12.36
N ASN A 331 -7.37 3.75 13.04
CA ASN A 331 -6.83 4.44 14.21
C ASN A 331 -6.52 3.47 15.35
N ALA A 332 -7.45 2.54 15.65
CA ALA A 332 -7.24 1.52 16.68
C ALA A 332 -6.03 0.62 16.33
N CYS A 333 -5.98 0.10 15.10
CA CYS A 333 -4.85 -0.71 14.63
C CYS A 333 -3.53 0.09 14.62
N SER A 334 -3.56 1.37 14.24
CA SER A 334 -2.37 2.23 14.23
C SER A 334 -1.79 2.37 15.64
N LYS A 335 -2.64 2.57 16.65
CA LYS A 335 -2.21 2.65 18.05
C LYS A 335 -1.51 1.35 18.48
N THR A 336 -2.12 0.19 18.23
CA THR A 336 -1.52 -1.11 18.54
C THR A 336 -0.19 -1.33 17.82
N ILE A 337 -0.08 -0.92 16.56
CA ILE A 337 1.16 -1.03 15.78
C ILE A 337 2.25 -0.12 16.33
N ILE A 338 1.93 1.13 16.67
CA ILE A 338 2.90 2.08 17.26
C ILE A 338 3.47 1.54 18.58
N GLU A 339 2.61 0.99 19.44
CA GLU A 339 3.00 0.42 20.73
C GLU A 339 3.82 -0.88 20.61
N ASN A 340 3.74 -1.58 19.47
CA ASN A 340 4.36 -2.89 19.25
C ASN A 340 5.16 -2.94 17.94
N VAL A 341 5.82 -1.84 17.59
CA VAL A 341 6.56 -1.74 16.32
C VAL A 341 7.83 -2.59 16.34
N GLU A 342 8.41 -2.83 17.50
CA GLU A 342 9.62 -3.63 17.68
C GLU A 342 9.43 -5.07 17.19
N GLY A 343 10.41 -5.58 16.43
CA GLY A 343 10.34 -6.92 15.84
C GLY A 343 9.36 -7.07 14.66
N THR A 344 8.80 -5.97 14.14
CA THR A 344 7.91 -6.01 12.97
C THR A 344 8.64 -6.51 11.73
N GLN A 345 8.10 -7.57 11.12
CA GLN A 345 8.61 -8.11 9.85
C GLN A 345 8.43 -7.12 8.69
N PHE A 346 9.40 -7.12 7.77
CA PHE A 346 9.40 -6.28 6.56
C PHE A 346 8.05 -6.22 5.83
N PHE A 347 7.45 -7.39 5.55
CA PHE A 347 6.18 -7.46 4.80
C PHE A 347 5.01 -6.79 5.52
N ASN A 348 4.99 -6.82 6.85
CA ASN A 348 3.95 -6.16 7.63
C ASN A 348 4.07 -4.63 7.52
N LEU A 349 5.30 -4.12 7.60
CA LEU A 349 5.60 -2.71 7.40
C LEU A 349 5.18 -2.24 6.01
N LEU A 350 5.66 -2.94 4.98
CA LEU A 350 5.36 -2.61 3.58
C LEU A 350 3.86 -2.62 3.30
N ASN A 351 3.12 -3.59 3.85
CA ASN A 351 1.67 -3.67 3.69
C ASN A 351 0.96 -2.47 4.32
N VAL A 352 1.35 -2.05 5.54
CA VAL A 352 0.76 -0.88 6.18
C VAL A 352 0.97 0.38 5.34
N LEU A 353 2.18 0.58 4.81
CA LEU A 353 2.48 1.74 3.97
C LEU A 353 1.70 1.70 2.64
N LYS A 354 1.75 0.56 1.95
CA LYS A 354 1.08 0.35 0.65
C LYS A 354 -0.44 0.53 0.74
N PHE A 355 -1.07 -0.15 1.70
CA PHE A 355 -2.52 -0.07 1.86
C PHE A 355 -2.97 1.22 2.52
N GLY A 356 -2.15 1.80 3.40
CA GLY A 356 -2.36 3.15 3.93
C GLY A 356 -2.45 4.18 2.80
N LYS A 357 -1.55 4.10 1.82
CA LYS A 357 -1.61 4.95 0.61
C LYS A 357 -2.86 4.67 -0.22
N GLN A 358 -3.15 3.41 -0.50
CA GLN A 358 -4.31 3.00 -1.32
C GLN A 358 -5.63 3.53 -0.71
N LEU A 359 -5.79 3.35 0.60
CA LEU A 359 -6.96 3.80 1.36
C LEU A 359 -6.99 5.32 1.59
N ARG A 360 -5.93 6.05 1.20
CA ARG A 360 -5.75 7.48 1.47
C ARG A 360 -5.81 7.81 2.97
N TYR A 361 -5.39 6.87 3.81
CA TYR A 361 -5.36 7.03 5.25
C TYR A 361 -4.13 7.85 5.67
N GLN A 362 -4.37 8.94 6.41
CA GLN A 362 -3.32 9.83 6.87
C GLN A 362 -3.14 9.69 8.38
N ASN A 363 -2.02 9.10 8.79
CA ASN A 363 -1.59 9.07 10.18
C ASN A 363 -0.08 9.33 10.23
N ARG A 364 0.29 10.59 10.48
CA ARG A 364 1.69 11.02 10.45
C ARG A 364 2.52 10.32 11.52
N ILE A 365 1.96 10.14 12.72
CA ILE A 365 2.63 9.49 13.85
C ILE A 365 2.95 8.04 13.52
N LEU A 366 1.98 7.30 12.99
CA LEU A 366 2.21 5.92 12.53
C LEU A 366 3.36 5.89 11.51
N TYR A 367 3.26 6.66 10.44
CA TYR A 367 4.25 6.58 9.37
C TYR A 367 5.64 7.07 9.78
N SER A 368 5.75 8.05 10.68
CA SER A 368 7.05 8.45 11.25
C SER A 368 7.62 7.35 12.14
N THR A 369 6.83 6.77 13.04
CA THR A 369 7.29 5.63 13.88
C THR A 369 7.74 4.44 13.04
N LEU A 370 7.04 4.15 11.94
CA LEU A 370 7.42 3.11 11.00
C LEU A 370 8.72 3.44 10.24
N ALA A 371 8.96 4.72 9.93
CA ALA A 371 10.21 5.19 9.34
C ALA A 371 11.39 5.09 10.32
N ASP A 372 11.19 5.52 11.56
CA ASP A 372 12.21 5.47 12.62
C ASP A 372 12.59 4.01 12.92
N TYR A 373 11.60 3.11 12.99
CA TYR A 373 11.84 1.68 13.12
C TYR A 373 12.60 1.10 11.92
N ALA A 374 12.20 1.44 10.69
CA ALA A 374 12.92 1.02 9.49
C ALA A 374 14.39 1.46 9.50
N ALA A 375 14.67 2.68 9.98
CA ALA A 375 16.03 3.18 10.14
C ALA A 375 16.81 2.42 11.22
N SER A 376 16.17 2.06 12.34
CA SER A 376 16.83 1.35 13.44
C SER A 376 17.24 -0.08 13.07
N VAL A 377 16.43 -0.77 12.26
CA VAL A 377 16.69 -2.14 11.81
C VAL A 377 17.27 -2.23 10.39
N PHE A 378 17.75 -1.12 9.82
CA PHE A 378 18.24 -1.01 8.44
C PHE A 378 19.14 -2.19 8.01
N TYR A 379 20.15 -2.52 8.82
CA TYR A 379 21.13 -3.58 8.52
C TYR A 379 20.56 -5.01 8.59
N THR A 380 19.31 -5.19 9.02
CA THR A 380 18.65 -6.49 9.07
C THR A 380 17.93 -6.84 7.76
N TRP A 381 17.66 -5.85 6.91
CA TRP A 381 16.96 -6.02 5.65
C TRP A 381 17.93 -5.99 4.47
N ASN A 382 17.56 -6.67 3.39
CA ASN A 382 18.34 -6.61 2.16
C ASN A 382 18.05 -5.31 1.40
N ARG A 383 18.91 -4.98 0.44
CA ARG A 383 18.80 -3.73 -0.32
C ARG A 383 17.46 -3.59 -1.05
N ASN A 384 16.99 -4.65 -1.68
CA ASN A 384 15.72 -4.64 -2.43
C ASN A 384 14.53 -4.32 -1.53
N GLU A 385 14.54 -4.83 -0.30
CA GLU A 385 13.55 -4.52 0.72
C GLU A 385 13.56 -3.02 1.06
N VAL A 386 14.75 -2.44 1.29
CA VAL A 386 14.87 -1.01 1.58
C VAL A 386 14.39 -0.15 0.41
N ILE A 387 14.76 -0.49 -0.83
CA ILE A 387 14.30 0.22 -2.04
C ILE A 387 12.76 0.19 -2.15
N LEU A 388 12.12 -0.94 -1.85
CA LEU A 388 10.67 -1.06 -1.84
C LEU A 388 10.01 -0.19 -0.76
N LEU A 389 10.65 -0.05 0.41
CA LEU A 389 10.18 0.84 1.47
C LEU A 389 10.33 2.30 1.09
N LEU A 390 11.46 2.69 0.51
CA LEU A 390 11.66 4.05 0.00
C LEU A 390 10.59 4.42 -1.01
N SER A 391 10.26 3.52 -1.95
CA SER A 391 9.13 3.70 -2.87
C SER A 391 7.77 3.80 -2.16
N ALA A 392 7.57 3.10 -1.05
CA ALA A 392 6.34 3.19 -0.27
C ALA A 392 6.23 4.53 0.49
N PHE A 393 7.32 5.00 1.08
CA PHE A 393 7.39 6.29 1.77
C PHE A 393 7.25 7.47 0.81
N GLU A 394 7.90 7.40 -0.36
CA GLU A 394 7.76 8.37 -1.46
C GLU A 394 6.29 8.53 -1.85
N ARG A 395 5.59 7.42 -2.12
CA ARG A 395 4.18 7.46 -2.49
C ARG A 395 3.29 8.05 -1.39
N LEU A 396 3.64 7.85 -0.12
CA LEU A 396 2.95 8.43 1.03
C LEU A 396 3.29 9.91 1.25
N GLY A 397 4.41 10.40 0.72
CA GLY A 397 4.94 11.73 1.02
C GLY A 397 5.52 11.83 2.44
N VAL A 398 6.00 10.71 2.99
CA VAL A 398 6.67 10.65 4.29
C VAL A 398 8.16 10.68 4.03
N HIS A 399 8.90 11.50 4.79
CA HIS A 399 10.32 11.74 4.60
C HIS A 399 11.14 11.02 5.69
N PRO A 400 11.63 9.79 5.45
CA PRO A 400 12.36 9.01 6.44
C PRO A 400 13.86 9.38 6.43
N VAL A 401 14.21 10.52 7.05
CA VAL A 401 15.56 11.11 7.02
C VAL A 401 16.66 10.08 7.32
N GLU A 402 16.61 9.46 8.51
CA GLU A 402 17.66 8.56 8.98
C GLU A 402 17.81 7.30 8.12
N LEU A 403 16.71 6.80 7.55
CA LEU A 403 16.74 5.65 6.64
C LEU A 403 17.44 6.04 5.33
N MET A 404 17.13 7.21 4.78
CA MET A 404 17.71 7.69 3.53
C MET A 404 19.18 8.08 3.70
N ASP A 405 19.58 8.63 4.86
CA ASP A 405 20.99 8.91 5.15
C ASP A 405 21.80 7.60 5.18
N LYS A 406 21.34 6.59 5.93
CA LYS A 406 22.00 5.27 5.99
C LYS A 406 22.05 4.55 4.64
N PHE A 407 20.97 4.64 3.86
CA PHE A 407 20.92 4.03 2.55
C PHE A 407 21.83 4.74 1.54
N LEU A 408 21.98 6.07 1.64
CA LEU A 408 22.92 6.82 0.82
C LEU A 408 24.36 6.36 1.12
N GLU A 409 24.73 6.23 2.39
CA GLU A 409 26.05 5.70 2.78
C GLU A 409 26.30 4.30 2.22
N GLU A 410 25.30 3.40 2.27
CA GLU A 410 25.40 2.04 1.73
C GLU A 410 25.61 2.01 0.21
N VAL A 411 24.84 2.82 -0.53
CA VAL A 411 24.98 2.94 -1.99
C VAL A 411 26.33 3.52 -2.38
N MET A 412 26.89 4.45 -1.59
CA MET A 412 28.21 5.02 -1.86
C MET A 412 29.36 4.03 -1.62
N LEU A 413 29.18 3.04 -0.75
CA LEU A 413 30.17 1.98 -0.56
C LEU A 413 30.16 0.94 -1.68
N HIS A 414 29.00 0.66 -2.28
CA HIS A 414 28.80 -0.41 -3.26
C HIS A 414 27.91 -0.01 -4.46
N PRO A 415 28.28 1.02 -5.24
CA PRO A 415 27.45 1.51 -6.35
C PRO A 415 27.24 0.47 -7.46
N GLU A 416 28.23 -0.39 -7.73
CA GLU A 416 28.23 -1.42 -8.78
C GLU A 416 27.13 -2.48 -8.64
N SER A 417 26.47 -2.52 -7.49
CA SER A 417 25.49 -3.53 -7.16
C SER A 417 24.04 -3.06 -7.32
N LEU A 418 23.83 -1.83 -7.80
CA LEU A 418 22.53 -1.33 -8.22
C LEU A 418 22.24 -1.71 -9.67
N ASN A 419 21.00 -2.13 -9.94
CA ASN A 419 20.51 -2.24 -11.31
C ASN A 419 19.80 -0.95 -11.76
N PHE A 420 19.53 -0.83 -13.06
CA PHE A 420 18.85 0.33 -13.62
C PHE A 420 17.48 0.65 -12.97
N LYS A 421 16.68 -0.37 -12.62
CA LYS A 421 15.38 -0.15 -11.96
C LYS A 421 15.55 0.41 -10.55
N ASP A 422 16.58 -0.03 -9.84
CA ASP A 422 16.91 0.51 -8.52
C ASP A 422 17.26 1.99 -8.64
N VAL A 423 18.07 2.38 -9.64
CA VAL A 423 18.43 3.78 -9.90
C VAL A 423 17.19 4.66 -10.11
N ILE A 424 16.20 4.21 -10.90
CA ILE A 424 14.95 4.96 -11.08
C ILE A 424 14.25 5.20 -9.74
N ILE A 425 14.07 4.14 -8.94
CA ILE A 425 13.30 4.20 -7.69
C ILE A 425 14.02 5.09 -6.67
N ILE A 426 15.34 4.94 -6.55
CA ILE A 426 16.18 5.72 -5.65
C ILE A 426 16.12 7.19 -6.05
N LEU A 427 16.38 7.50 -7.32
CA LEU A 427 16.36 8.87 -7.80
C LEU A 427 14.98 9.52 -7.61
N GLN A 428 13.89 8.79 -7.87
CA GLN A 428 12.52 9.25 -7.59
C GLN A 428 12.31 9.52 -6.10
N ALA A 429 12.69 8.59 -5.22
CA ALA A 429 12.52 8.77 -3.78
C ALA A 429 13.31 9.99 -3.26
N TYR A 430 14.59 10.12 -3.62
CA TYR A 430 15.44 11.22 -3.17
C TYR A 430 14.99 12.57 -3.73
N SER A 431 14.58 12.64 -5.00
CA SER A 431 14.02 13.86 -5.60
C SER A 431 12.65 14.24 -5.03
N ASN A 432 11.70 13.30 -5.00
CA ASN A 432 10.33 13.51 -4.52
C ASN A 432 10.21 13.59 -2.99
N LEU A 433 11.26 13.28 -2.23
CA LEU A 433 11.36 13.56 -0.79
C LEU A 433 12.36 14.67 -0.47
N ASN A 434 13.08 15.22 -1.47
CA ASN A 434 14.04 16.32 -1.32
C ASN A 434 15.10 16.02 -0.25
N HIS A 435 15.63 14.80 -0.29
CA HIS A 435 16.57 14.30 0.70
C HIS A 435 17.98 14.26 0.11
N PHE A 436 18.86 15.14 0.60
CA PHE A 436 20.22 15.32 0.09
C PHE A 436 21.11 15.88 1.21
N SER A 437 22.16 15.15 1.59
CA SER A 437 23.11 15.53 2.65
C SER A 437 24.12 16.56 2.13
N SER A 438 24.44 17.60 2.88
CA SER A 438 25.19 18.78 2.36
C SER A 438 26.64 18.54 1.87
N GLY A 439 27.14 17.30 1.86
CA GLY A 439 28.51 16.96 1.48
C GLY A 439 28.68 15.95 0.34
N GLN A 440 27.78 14.96 0.19
CA GLN A 440 27.99 13.79 -0.70
C GLN A 440 27.03 13.75 -1.92
N ASN A 441 26.18 14.75 -2.08
CA ASN A 441 25.13 14.72 -3.12
C ASN A 441 25.68 14.63 -4.54
N GLN A 442 26.79 15.30 -4.82
CA GLN A 442 27.34 15.36 -6.18
C GLN A 442 27.86 13.97 -6.58
N GLU A 443 28.71 13.37 -5.74
CA GLU A 443 29.26 12.03 -5.94
C GLU A 443 28.16 10.97 -6.04
N PHE A 444 27.11 11.10 -5.21
CA PHE A 444 25.95 10.22 -5.26
C PHE A 444 25.21 10.30 -6.60
N LEU A 445 24.94 11.51 -7.08
CA LEU A 445 24.25 11.72 -8.35
C LEU A 445 25.13 11.34 -9.55
N ASP A 446 26.44 11.57 -9.48
CA ASP A 446 27.41 11.14 -10.50
C ASP A 446 27.45 9.61 -10.61
N SER A 447 27.45 8.90 -9.49
CA SER A 447 27.40 7.43 -9.44
C SER A 447 26.11 6.90 -10.10
N LEU A 448 24.95 7.43 -9.72
CA LEU A 448 23.67 7.06 -10.34
C LEU A 448 23.63 7.37 -11.84
N ASN A 449 24.20 8.50 -12.26
CA ASN A 449 24.29 8.89 -13.66
C ASN A 449 25.23 7.98 -14.46
N SER A 450 26.33 7.50 -13.87
CA SER A 450 27.22 6.51 -14.51
C SER A 450 26.47 5.22 -14.84
N ILE A 451 25.73 4.68 -13.87
CA ILE A 451 24.93 3.45 -14.04
C ILE A 451 23.80 3.66 -15.07
N LEU A 452 23.17 4.84 -15.06
CA LEU A 452 22.18 5.21 -16.07
C LEU A 452 22.79 5.17 -17.48
N ASN A 453 23.98 5.75 -17.67
CA ASN A 453 24.62 5.84 -18.96
C ASN A 453 24.95 4.47 -19.56
N GLU A 454 25.27 3.47 -18.73
CA GLU A 454 25.48 2.09 -19.16
C GLU A 454 24.20 1.45 -19.74
N HIS A 455 23.04 1.80 -19.20
CA HIS A 455 21.74 1.20 -19.54
C HIS A 455 20.86 2.11 -20.42
N LEU A 456 21.42 3.21 -20.93
CA LEU A 456 20.68 4.25 -21.64
C LEU A 456 20.07 3.78 -22.98
N HIS A 457 20.59 2.70 -23.55
CA HIS A 457 20.09 2.11 -24.80
C HIS A 457 18.89 1.17 -24.59
N GLU A 458 18.67 0.70 -23.37
CA GLU A 458 17.57 -0.23 -23.02
C GLU A 458 16.37 0.48 -22.38
N ILE A 459 16.51 1.78 -22.09
CA ILE A 459 15.50 2.57 -21.38
C ILE A 459 14.29 2.86 -22.27
N ASP A 460 13.08 2.74 -21.70
CA ASP A 460 11.87 3.20 -22.39
C ASP A 460 11.72 4.73 -22.28
N ASN A 461 11.03 5.33 -23.25
CA ASN A 461 10.85 6.78 -23.36
C ASN A 461 10.20 7.42 -22.10
N MET A 462 9.31 6.70 -21.41
CA MET A 462 8.63 7.21 -20.21
C MET A 462 9.52 7.14 -18.98
N ASP A 463 10.32 6.09 -18.82
CA ASP A 463 11.31 5.99 -17.76
C ASP A 463 12.46 6.96 -17.97
N LEU A 464 12.87 7.22 -19.22
CA LEU A 464 13.82 8.29 -19.57
C LEU A 464 13.30 9.66 -19.13
N LEU A 465 12.04 10.00 -19.43
CA LEU A 465 11.42 11.24 -18.97
C LEU A 465 11.45 11.36 -17.44
N ARG A 466 11.09 10.29 -16.73
CA ARG A 466 11.04 10.28 -15.25
C ARG A 466 12.42 10.49 -14.65
N VAL A 467 13.43 9.83 -15.18
CA VAL A 467 14.81 9.92 -14.69
C VAL A 467 15.36 11.33 -14.92
N VAL A 468 15.25 11.87 -16.14
CA VAL A 468 15.68 13.24 -16.44
C VAL A 468 14.94 14.25 -15.57
N TYR A 469 13.62 14.10 -15.43
CA TYR A 469 12.83 14.93 -14.53
C TYR A 469 13.33 14.88 -13.08
N SER A 470 13.57 13.68 -12.54
CA SER A 470 14.06 13.52 -11.17
C SER A 470 15.46 14.09 -10.97
N PHE A 471 16.37 13.97 -11.95
CA PHE A 471 17.68 14.64 -11.91
C PHE A 471 17.55 16.16 -11.94
N CYS A 472 16.70 16.70 -12.81
CA CYS A 472 16.43 18.14 -12.88
C CYS A 472 15.90 18.69 -11.55
N LEU A 473 14.97 17.98 -10.89
CA LEU A 473 14.44 18.40 -9.58
C LEU A 473 15.54 18.56 -8.52
N VAL A 474 16.56 17.72 -8.58
CA VAL A 474 17.66 17.71 -7.60
C VAL A 474 18.79 18.64 -8.01
N GLY A 475 18.69 19.29 -9.17
CA GLY A 475 19.68 20.23 -9.68
C GLY A 475 20.88 19.60 -10.34
N TYR A 476 20.73 18.38 -10.86
CA TYR A 476 21.76 17.70 -11.62
C TYR A 476 21.31 17.57 -13.08
N LEU A 477 22.21 17.84 -14.02
CA LEU A 477 21.89 17.83 -15.44
C LEU A 477 22.56 16.64 -16.14
N PRO A 478 21.84 15.53 -16.38
CA PRO A 478 22.41 14.34 -17.01
C PRO A 478 22.47 14.54 -18.52
N GLN A 479 23.58 15.11 -19.02
CA GLN A 479 23.70 15.56 -20.42
C GLN A 479 23.37 14.47 -21.45
N LEU A 480 23.84 13.24 -21.28
CA LEU A 480 23.59 12.14 -22.24
C LEU A 480 22.11 11.75 -22.29
N ALA A 481 21.48 11.55 -21.12
CA ALA A 481 20.06 11.23 -21.02
C ALA A 481 19.17 12.39 -21.50
N LEU A 482 19.56 13.63 -21.20
CA LEU A 482 18.88 14.83 -21.67
C LEU A 482 18.94 14.94 -23.20
N ASN A 483 20.11 14.75 -23.80
CA ASN A 483 20.28 14.80 -25.26
C ASN A 483 19.44 13.75 -25.97
N GLN A 484 19.34 12.54 -25.41
CA GLN A 484 18.45 11.51 -25.95
C GLN A 484 16.97 11.90 -25.79
N LEU A 485 16.56 12.41 -24.63
CA LEU A 485 15.17 12.84 -24.41
C LEU A 485 14.74 13.97 -25.35
N LEU A 486 15.68 14.86 -25.71
CA LEU A 486 15.45 15.99 -26.61
C LEU A 486 15.43 15.59 -28.10
N GLN A 487 15.65 14.32 -28.44
CA GLN A 487 15.46 13.83 -29.81
C GLN A 487 13.98 13.94 -30.21
N GLU A 488 13.72 14.48 -31.40
CA GLU A 488 12.37 14.82 -31.87
C GLU A 488 11.42 13.60 -31.89
N GLU A 489 11.94 12.41 -32.22
CA GLU A 489 11.22 11.15 -32.24
C GLU A 489 10.71 10.76 -30.83
N ILE A 490 11.57 10.87 -29.82
CA ILE A 490 11.29 10.53 -28.43
C ILE A 490 10.34 11.57 -27.83
N LEU A 491 10.60 12.86 -28.08
CA LEU A 491 9.76 13.94 -27.58
C LEU A 491 8.33 13.83 -28.12
N ASN A 492 8.17 13.52 -29.41
CA ASN A 492 6.85 13.32 -30.03
C ASN A 492 6.10 12.11 -29.47
N ASP A 493 6.80 11.07 -29.03
CA ASP A 493 6.19 9.92 -28.35
C ASP A 493 5.76 10.29 -26.92
N VAL A 494 6.64 10.93 -26.16
CA VAL A 494 6.40 11.32 -24.76
C VAL A 494 5.30 12.37 -24.63
N VAL A 495 5.20 13.33 -25.55
CA VAL A 495 4.16 14.38 -25.54
C VAL A 495 2.76 13.82 -25.73
N LYS A 496 2.60 12.63 -26.34
CA LYS A 496 1.29 11.96 -26.47
C LYS A 496 0.78 11.38 -25.14
N SER A 497 1.66 11.19 -24.17
CA SER A 497 1.32 10.60 -22.86
C SER A 497 0.73 11.64 -21.91
N GLU A 498 -0.44 11.37 -21.31
CA GLU A 498 -1.03 12.24 -20.27
C GLU A 498 -0.09 12.43 -19.06
N LYS A 499 0.83 11.49 -18.82
CA LYS A 499 1.79 11.53 -17.72
C LYS A 499 2.93 12.54 -17.93
N SER A 500 3.15 13.02 -19.16
CA SER A 500 4.23 13.97 -19.48
C SER A 500 3.87 15.44 -19.23
N VAL A 501 2.56 15.73 -19.10
CA VAL A 501 1.98 17.09 -19.00
C VAL A 501 2.55 17.90 -17.83
N GLY A 502 3.03 17.24 -16.76
CA GLY A 502 3.66 17.90 -15.63
C GLY A 502 5.19 17.91 -15.62
N MET A 503 5.83 16.95 -16.29
CA MET A 503 7.28 16.72 -16.19
C MET A 503 8.08 17.55 -17.20
N LEU A 504 7.63 17.60 -18.46
CA LEU A 504 8.32 18.36 -19.52
C LEU A 504 8.42 19.87 -19.21
N PRO A 505 7.35 20.55 -18.74
CA PRO A 505 7.46 21.95 -18.35
C PRO A 505 8.45 22.17 -17.20
N ALA A 506 8.48 21.26 -16.21
CA ALA A 506 9.41 21.37 -15.08
C ALA A 506 10.87 21.19 -15.51
N ILE A 507 11.15 20.25 -16.44
CA ILE A 507 12.48 20.10 -17.04
C ILE A 507 12.89 21.39 -17.75
N LYS A 508 12.00 21.99 -18.57
CA LYS A 508 12.28 23.25 -19.25
C LYS A 508 12.69 24.35 -18.29
N VAL A 509 11.94 24.52 -17.18
CA VAL A 509 12.29 25.53 -16.19
C VAL A 509 13.63 25.23 -15.51
N CYS A 510 13.95 23.96 -15.23
CA CYS A 510 15.25 23.60 -14.67
C CYS A 510 16.40 23.97 -15.63
N LEU A 511 16.23 23.74 -16.94
CA LEU A 511 17.22 24.12 -17.95
C LEU A 511 17.40 25.64 -18.06
N GLU A 512 16.32 26.41 -17.97
CA GLU A 512 16.36 27.87 -17.94
C GLU A 512 17.10 28.40 -16.70
N LEU A 513 16.90 27.75 -15.54
CA LEU A 513 17.57 28.10 -14.27
C LEU A 513 19.08 27.82 -14.29
N ASP A 514 19.53 26.81 -15.04
CA ASP A 514 20.94 26.43 -15.14
C ASP A 514 21.72 27.19 -16.24
N GLY A 515 21.06 28.10 -16.96
CA GLY A 515 21.68 29.00 -17.93
C GLY A 515 21.66 28.53 -19.39
N ASP A 516 21.11 27.34 -19.68
CA ASP A 516 21.02 26.73 -21.02
C ASP A 516 19.82 27.27 -21.83
N SER A 517 19.62 28.59 -21.79
CA SER A 517 18.52 29.30 -22.48
C SER A 517 18.65 29.32 -24.01
N SER A 518 19.83 29.00 -24.56
CA SER A 518 20.12 29.13 -26.00
C SER A 518 19.77 27.89 -26.83
N THR A 519 19.76 26.70 -26.24
CA THR A 519 19.43 25.41 -26.90
C THR A 519 17.99 24.97 -26.69
N THR A 520 17.34 25.42 -25.60
CA THR A 520 15.98 25.04 -25.21
C THR A 520 14.87 25.76 -25.99
N SER A 521 15.16 26.92 -26.55
CA SER A 521 14.21 27.73 -27.33
C SER A 521 13.79 27.09 -28.66
N THR A 522 14.58 26.15 -29.19
CA THR A 522 14.45 25.71 -30.60
C THR A 522 13.80 24.34 -30.75
N ILE A 523 13.76 23.51 -29.69
CA ILE A 523 13.41 22.08 -29.78
C ILE A 523 12.07 21.74 -29.12
N LEU A 524 11.63 22.51 -28.11
CA LEU A 524 10.38 22.23 -27.40
C LEU A 524 9.18 22.84 -28.14
N PRO A 525 8.21 22.04 -28.61
CA PRO A 525 7.11 22.53 -29.44
C PRO A 525 6.27 23.57 -28.69
N GLU A 526 5.81 24.61 -29.41
CA GLU A 526 4.98 25.73 -28.94
C GLU A 526 3.77 25.31 -28.07
N LYS A 527 3.31 24.06 -28.21
CA LYS A 527 2.27 23.41 -27.40
C LYS A 527 2.58 23.32 -25.90
N LEU A 528 3.85 23.35 -25.49
CA LEU A 528 4.25 23.35 -24.07
C LEU A 528 4.29 24.76 -23.46
N SER A 529 4.49 25.79 -24.29
CA SER A 529 4.48 27.20 -23.86
C SER A 529 3.09 27.65 -23.37
N SER A 530 2.01 27.16 -23.98
CA SER A 530 0.64 27.42 -23.49
C SER A 530 0.34 26.79 -22.13
N SER A 531 1.05 25.71 -21.75
CA SER A 531 0.93 25.10 -20.42
C SER A 531 1.69 25.89 -19.35
N LEU A 532 2.79 26.56 -19.71
CA LEU A 532 3.57 27.44 -18.84
C LEU A 532 2.81 28.72 -18.46
N GLU A 533 2.09 29.33 -19.41
CA GLU A 533 1.21 30.49 -19.11
C GLU A 533 0.12 30.14 -18.09
N ARG A 534 -0.35 28.88 -18.11
CA ARG A 534 -1.34 28.39 -17.14
C ARG A 534 -0.74 28.19 -15.74
N ILE A 535 0.56 27.89 -15.62
CA ILE A 535 1.26 27.72 -14.33
C ILE A 535 1.60 29.08 -13.70
N LEU A 536 2.04 30.05 -14.50
CA LEU A 536 2.34 31.41 -14.05
C LEU A 536 1.09 32.28 -13.81
N GLY A 537 -0.08 31.83 -14.27
CA GLY A 537 -1.37 32.52 -14.12
C GLY A 537 -2.21 32.11 -12.90
N PHE A 538 -1.69 31.29 -11.98
CA PHE A 538 -2.45 30.88 -10.79
C PHE A 538 -2.57 32.04 -9.79
N ARG A 539 -3.69 32.78 -9.86
CA ARG A 539 -4.12 33.65 -8.76
C ARG A 539 -4.50 32.77 -7.57
N TYR A 540 -3.92 33.01 -6.40
CA TYR A 540 -4.30 32.39 -5.14
C TYR A 540 -5.38 33.22 -4.44
N PRO A 541 -6.68 33.02 -4.72
CA PRO A 541 -7.72 33.96 -4.30
C PRO A 541 -7.86 33.94 -2.78
N LYS A 542 -7.66 32.77 -2.15
CA LYS A 542 -7.71 32.58 -0.69
C LYS A 542 -6.55 33.25 0.04
N ILE A 543 -5.35 33.26 -0.56
CA ILE A 543 -4.19 33.95 0.03
C ILE A 543 -4.36 35.45 -0.15
N GLN A 544 -4.84 35.90 -1.32
CA GLN A 544 -5.18 37.29 -1.55
C GLN A 544 -6.26 37.78 -0.57
N GLU A 545 -7.31 36.98 -0.34
CA GLU A 545 -8.37 37.26 0.64
C GLU A 545 -7.84 37.28 2.08
N ALA A 546 -6.94 36.35 2.44
CA ALA A 546 -6.29 36.35 3.75
C ALA A 546 -5.37 37.56 3.95
N LEU A 547 -4.59 37.96 2.94
CA LEU A 547 -3.74 39.15 2.97
C LEU A 547 -4.57 40.42 3.04
N LEU A 548 -5.68 40.48 2.30
CA LEU A 548 -6.68 41.55 2.40
C LEU A 548 -7.28 41.66 3.80
N THR A 549 -7.58 40.52 4.43
CA THR A 549 -8.13 40.46 5.79
C THR A 549 -7.07 40.86 6.84
N LEU A 550 -5.81 40.53 6.62
CA LEU A 550 -4.69 40.80 7.56
C LEU A 550 -4.14 42.22 7.46
N LEU A 551 -4.09 42.79 6.25
CA LEU A 551 -3.50 44.10 5.99
C LEU A 551 -4.55 45.20 5.84
N GLU A 552 -5.84 44.84 5.74
CA GLU A 552 -7.00 45.74 5.62
C GLU A 552 -6.95 46.72 4.42
N ASN A 553 -5.94 46.63 3.56
CA ASN A 553 -5.70 47.53 2.42
C ASN A 553 -4.94 46.81 1.29
N GLU A 554 -5.51 46.82 0.07
CA GLU A 554 -4.91 46.23 -1.14
C GLU A 554 -3.58 46.87 -1.53
N ASN A 555 -3.35 48.13 -1.17
CA ASN A 555 -2.15 48.86 -1.58
C ASN A 555 -0.90 48.53 -0.76
N LEU A 556 -1.03 47.68 0.27
CA LEU A 556 0.06 47.27 1.16
C LEU A 556 0.78 46.00 0.68
N PHE A 557 0.29 45.37 -0.38
CA PHE A 557 0.96 44.24 -1.02
C PHE A 557 0.84 44.33 -2.55
N GLN A 558 1.86 43.87 -3.28
CA GLN A 558 1.81 43.76 -4.73
C GLN A 558 1.66 42.30 -5.13
N THR A 559 1.06 42.04 -6.29
CA THR A 559 0.93 40.70 -6.88
C THR A 559 1.69 40.63 -8.18
N ASN A 560 2.24 39.48 -8.52
CA ASN A 560 2.96 39.23 -9.78
C ASN A 560 4.08 40.26 -10.07
N VAL A 561 4.95 40.53 -9.09
CA VAL A 561 6.04 41.50 -9.25
C VAL A 561 7.20 40.89 -10.03
N GLN A 562 7.50 41.47 -11.20
CA GLN A 562 8.69 41.10 -11.96
C GLN A 562 9.93 41.82 -11.42
N LEU A 563 10.93 41.04 -11.01
CA LEU A 563 12.25 41.53 -10.61
C LEU A 563 13.13 41.74 -11.85
N THR A 564 14.13 42.63 -11.72
CA THR A 564 15.08 43.01 -12.79
C THR A 564 15.93 41.85 -13.34
N GLN A 565 15.85 40.67 -12.73
CA GLN A 565 16.57 39.45 -13.11
C GLN A 565 15.65 38.41 -13.77
N GLY A 566 14.44 38.78 -14.16
CA GLY A 566 13.49 37.88 -14.84
C GLY A 566 12.64 36.99 -13.92
N TYR A 567 12.77 37.15 -12.59
CA TYR A 567 11.93 36.43 -11.62
C TYR A 567 10.57 37.11 -11.42
N CYS A 568 9.51 36.32 -11.21
CA CYS A 568 8.18 36.81 -10.84
C CYS A 568 7.86 36.40 -9.39
N LEU A 569 7.39 37.35 -8.58
CA LEU A 569 6.94 37.13 -7.22
C LEU A 569 5.41 37.12 -7.17
N ASP A 570 4.82 36.08 -6.56
CA ASP A 570 3.35 35.99 -6.41
C ASP A 570 2.80 37.13 -5.55
N PHE A 571 3.48 37.43 -4.43
CA PHE A 571 3.13 38.53 -3.53
C PHE A 571 4.40 39.24 -2.97
N GLU A 572 4.42 40.58 -2.97
CA GLU A 572 5.46 41.42 -2.35
C GLU A 572 4.85 42.31 -1.26
N ILE A 573 5.45 42.35 -0.07
CA ILE A 573 5.03 43.23 1.03
C ILE A 573 6.23 44.07 1.45
N LEU A 574 6.09 45.39 1.44
CA LEU A 574 7.11 46.32 1.88
C LEU A 574 6.88 46.63 3.36
N MET A 575 7.92 46.55 4.18
CA MET A 575 7.81 46.83 5.62
C MET A 575 8.95 47.71 6.12
N ASP A 576 8.74 48.34 7.27
CA ASP A 576 9.77 49.08 8.01
C ASP A 576 10.88 48.16 8.58
N ALA A 577 12.04 48.73 8.94
CA ALA A 577 13.18 47.98 9.51
C ALA A 577 12.81 47.13 10.74
N ASN A 578 11.80 47.57 11.49
CA ASN A 578 11.34 46.95 12.74
C ASN A 578 10.27 45.86 12.52
N ARG A 579 9.83 45.60 11.27
CA ARG A 579 8.82 44.59 10.90
C ARG A 579 7.47 44.80 11.57
N LYS A 580 7.11 46.06 11.87
CA LYS A 580 5.88 46.41 12.59
C LYS A 580 4.85 47.07 11.69
N ILE A 581 5.28 47.72 10.61
CA ILE A 581 4.39 48.50 9.74
C ILE A 581 4.60 48.06 8.29
N ALA A 582 3.53 47.65 7.62
CA ALA A 582 3.51 47.45 6.17
C ALA A 582 3.35 48.83 5.48
N LEU A 583 4.10 49.06 4.42
CA LEU A 583 4.17 50.33 3.69
C LEU A 583 3.56 50.18 2.30
N THR A 584 2.86 51.22 1.85
CA THR A 584 2.40 51.31 0.47
C THR A 584 3.56 51.63 -0.48
N LYS A 585 3.41 51.31 -1.77
CA LYS A 585 4.40 51.61 -2.81
C LYS A 585 4.78 53.10 -2.84
N THR A 586 3.80 53.99 -2.64
CA THR A 586 3.98 55.44 -2.61
C THR A 586 4.83 55.91 -1.43
N GLU A 587 4.65 55.30 -0.25
CA GLU A 587 5.44 55.60 0.96
C GLU A 587 6.87 55.05 0.84
N ALA A 588 7.02 53.86 0.25
CA ALA A 588 8.33 53.26 -0.01
C ALA A 588 9.13 54.02 -1.09
N ASP A 589 8.46 54.58 -2.09
CA ASP A 589 9.08 55.43 -3.11
C ASP A 589 9.52 56.79 -2.56
N GLN A 590 8.82 57.34 -1.56
CA GLN A 590 9.22 58.55 -0.83
C GLN A 590 10.41 58.34 0.12
N LEU A 591 10.65 57.10 0.55
CA LEU A 591 11.75 56.68 1.43
C LEU A 591 12.96 56.08 0.67
N LYS A 592 13.02 56.24 -0.66
CA LYS A 592 14.14 55.77 -1.50
C LYS A 592 15.47 56.39 -1.05
N GLY A 593 16.24 55.61 -0.29
CA GLY A 593 17.56 56.00 0.22
C GLY A 593 17.76 55.81 1.73
N ASP A 594 16.70 55.48 2.48
CA ASP A 594 16.81 55.24 3.92
C ASP A 594 17.36 53.83 4.23
N PRO A 595 18.46 53.69 5.00
CA PRO A 595 18.99 52.39 5.44
C PRO A 595 18.00 51.57 6.30
N ASN A 596 16.88 52.16 6.71
CA ASN A 596 15.81 51.50 7.46
C ASN A 596 14.74 50.82 6.59
N LEU A 597 14.88 50.76 5.26
CA LEU A 597 13.95 50.03 4.40
C LEU A 597 14.43 48.59 4.15
N LYS A 598 13.65 47.58 4.57
CA LYS A 598 13.92 46.17 4.27
C LYS A 598 12.82 45.61 3.37
N ARG A 599 13.21 45.13 2.18
CA ARG A 599 12.30 44.40 1.28
C ARG A 599 12.16 42.97 1.77
N TYR A 600 10.94 42.53 1.98
CA TYR A 600 10.64 41.16 2.38
C TYR A 600 9.78 40.50 1.31
N PHE A 601 10.20 39.30 0.91
CA PHE A 601 9.50 38.50 -0.08
C PHE A 601 8.69 37.43 0.65
N TYR A 602 7.38 37.37 0.40
CA TYR A 602 6.53 36.32 0.93
C TYR A 602 6.24 35.33 -0.18
N LEU A 603 7.03 34.26 -0.25
CA LEU A 603 6.74 33.12 -1.11
C LEU A 603 5.69 32.26 -0.39
N SER A 604 4.40 32.45 -0.71
CA SER A 604 3.33 31.65 -0.12
C SER A 604 3.22 30.31 -0.84
N VAL A 605 3.84 29.29 -0.27
CA VAL A 605 3.64 27.91 -0.70
C VAL A 605 2.45 27.34 0.06
N CYS A 606 1.25 27.49 -0.49
CA CYS A 606 0.08 26.78 0.02
C CYS A 606 0.10 25.32 -0.48
N PHE A 607 0.42 24.39 0.42
CA PHE A 607 0.14 22.97 0.24
C PHE A 607 -1.34 22.71 0.53
N SER A 608 -2.08 22.17 -0.44
CA SER A 608 -3.45 21.64 -0.27
C SER A 608 -3.48 20.13 -0.37
#